data_AF-A0AAW1LV85-F1
#
_entry.id   AF-A0AAW1LV85-F1
#
_cell.length_a   1.000
_cell.length_b   1.000
_cell.length_c   1.000
_cell.angle_alpha   90.00
_cell.angle_beta   90.00
_cell.angle_gamma   90.00
#
_symmetry.space_group_name_H-M   'P 1'
#
loop_
_entity.id
_entity.type
_entity.pdbx_description
1 polymer ?
#
loop_
_entity_poly.entity_id
_entity_poly.type
_entity_poly.pdbx_seq_one_letter_code
_entity_poly.pdbx_strand_id
1 'polypeptide(L)'
;MSAMFAVYHGPNGLKDIGTRVHNYALILHYGLKSDGNKLTNELFFDTIRVEPKDDLIHIRQRATEKEINLRYYEDGSVGVALDETVTAQDINDLFYIFGTPNTFEDLSHTAEVLNMSINRSSFKRTSPYLTHPVFNIHHSETRIVRYMKTLENKDISLVHSMIPLGSCTMKLNSTTEMMPCSLKHFTDIHPFAPLDQSLGYHQLFAELEKDLCEITGYDKISFQPNSGAQGEYAGLRAIQCYHEARGDKHRDVCLIPVSAHGTNPASAQMAGMRVEPVKVKQDGSIDIDDIKEKAEKFKSRLSCLMITYPSTNGVFEETIGDVCDLIHKNGGQVYLDGANMNAQVGLCRPGDYGSDVSHLNLHKTFCIPHGGGGPGMGPIGVKSHLAPFLPGHPVVNPLGQNSKSYGVVSAAPFGSSAILPISWAYIKMMGPRGLKKATQVAILNANYMSKLLDPYYITLFKSPQSTLVAHEFIIDVREFKKSANIEAADIAKRLMDYGFHAPTMSWPVNGTLMIEPTESEDKQEVDRFCEALIYIRQEIQAIEDGKLDIRINPLKMAPHTQEQVISSSWERPYTREQAAFPAPFVRPDTKIWPSVARIDDIYGDKHLVCTCPPILPEYTY
;
A
#
# COMPACT_ATOMS: atom_id res chain seq x y z
N MET A 1 -6.13 4.41 11.45
CA MET A 1 -5.80 5.49 12.42
C MET A 1 -6.89 6.56 12.51
N SER A 2 -7.28 7.23 11.42
CA SER A 2 -8.31 8.30 11.44
C SER A 2 -9.65 7.88 12.05
N ALA A 3 -10.12 6.65 11.80
CA ALA A 3 -11.33 6.12 12.43
C ALA A 3 -11.20 6.05 13.97
N MET A 4 -10.03 5.66 14.49
CA MET A 4 -9.78 5.60 15.94
C MET A 4 -9.73 7.00 16.57
N PHE A 5 -9.19 8.00 15.85
CA PHE A 5 -9.25 9.39 16.29
C PHE A 5 -10.71 9.85 16.45
N ALA A 6 -11.57 9.56 15.46
CA ALA A 6 -13.00 9.89 15.55
C ALA A 6 -13.73 9.10 16.65
N VAL A 7 -13.39 7.84 16.87
CA VAL A 7 -13.95 7.01 17.96
C VAL A 7 -13.54 7.56 19.34
N TYR A 8 -12.28 7.97 19.49
CA TYR A 8 -11.76 8.47 20.75
C TYR A 8 -12.36 9.82 21.13
N HIS A 9 -12.38 10.79 20.20
CA HIS A 9 -12.91 12.13 20.45
C HIS A 9 -14.44 12.21 20.40
N GLY A 10 -15.09 11.35 19.61
CA GLY A 10 -16.52 11.41 19.36
C GLY A 10 -16.97 12.72 18.69
N PRO A 11 -18.29 12.91 18.50
CA PRO A 11 -18.81 14.11 17.84
C PRO A 11 -18.50 15.41 18.60
N ASN A 12 -18.52 15.36 19.94
CA ASN A 12 -18.27 16.53 20.79
C ASN A 12 -16.79 16.93 20.80
N GLY A 13 -15.86 15.99 21.01
CA GLY A 13 -14.43 16.31 21.02
C GLY A 13 -13.95 16.86 19.68
N LEU A 14 -14.41 16.30 18.56
CA LEU A 14 -14.11 16.84 17.22
C LEU A 14 -14.69 18.24 17.02
N LYS A 15 -15.89 18.51 17.56
CA LYS A 15 -16.48 19.85 17.53
C LYS A 15 -15.67 20.84 18.35
N ASP A 16 -15.19 20.43 19.52
CA ASP A 16 -14.42 21.28 20.43
C ASP A 16 -13.07 21.63 19.81
N ILE A 17 -12.38 20.65 19.22
CA ILE A 17 -11.15 20.87 18.44
C ILE A 17 -11.41 21.87 17.31
N GLY A 18 -12.40 21.60 16.45
CA GLY A 18 -12.70 22.49 15.32
C GLY A 18 -13.16 23.88 15.74
N THR A 19 -13.90 24.00 16.85
CA THR A 19 -14.33 25.29 17.40
C THR A 19 -13.15 26.08 17.96
N ARG A 20 -12.20 25.42 18.63
CA ARG A 20 -10.99 26.06 19.16
C ARG A 20 -10.11 26.60 18.04
N VAL A 21 -9.80 25.77 17.04
CA VAL A 21 -9.01 26.19 15.86
C VAL A 21 -9.66 27.38 15.16
N HIS A 22 -10.98 27.30 14.92
CA HIS A 22 -11.72 28.37 14.28
C HIS A 22 -11.70 29.67 15.10
N ASN A 23 -11.93 29.60 16.42
CA ASN A 23 -11.90 30.79 17.27
C ASN A 23 -10.52 31.47 17.28
N TYR A 24 -9.44 30.69 17.27
CA TYR A 24 -8.08 31.24 17.20
C TYR A 24 -7.83 31.92 15.86
N ALA A 25 -8.34 31.35 14.76
CA ALA A 25 -8.29 31.98 13.44
C ALA A 25 -9.10 33.29 13.39
N LEU A 26 -10.25 33.36 14.07
CA LEU A 26 -11.03 34.60 14.20
C LEU A 26 -10.28 35.69 14.97
N ILE A 27 -9.61 35.33 16.07
CA ILE A 27 -8.79 36.25 16.88
C ILE A 27 -7.65 36.81 16.02
N LEU A 28 -6.92 35.93 15.33
CA LEU A 28 -5.85 36.34 14.42
C LEU A 28 -6.39 37.27 13.32
N HIS A 29 -7.46 36.87 12.64
CA HIS A 29 -8.09 37.66 11.59
C HIS A 29 -8.48 39.06 12.10
N TYR A 30 -9.17 39.14 13.23
CA TYR A 30 -9.64 40.41 13.80
C TYR A 30 -8.47 41.30 14.21
N GLY A 31 -7.47 40.75 14.92
CA GLY A 31 -6.29 41.49 15.36
C GLY A 31 -5.45 42.03 14.20
N LEU A 32 -5.28 41.25 13.12
CA LEU A 32 -4.59 41.73 11.92
C LEU A 32 -5.39 42.83 11.21
N LYS A 33 -6.71 42.68 11.11
CA LYS A 33 -7.59 43.65 10.44
C LYS A 33 -7.69 44.97 11.21
N SER A 34 -7.80 44.92 12.54
CA SER A 34 -7.92 46.12 13.38
C SER A 34 -6.65 46.99 13.36
N ASP A 35 -5.49 46.38 13.10
CA ASP A 35 -4.20 47.05 12.99
C ASP A 35 -3.86 47.48 11.54
N GLY A 36 -4.81 47.34 10.60
CA GLY A 36 -4.69 47.91 9.25
C GLY A 36 -4.16 46.97 8.17
N ASN A 37 -3.99 45.67 8.45
CA ASN A 37 -3.78 44.67 7.39
C ASN A 37 -5.10 44.45 6.61
N LYS A 38 -5.01 44.16 5.31
CA LYS A 38 -6.19 43.85 4.51
C LYS A 38 -6.40 42.34 4.42
N LEU A 39 -7.59 41.87 4.78
CA LEU A 39 -7.95 40.46 4.80
C LEU A 39 -8.89 40.18 3.63
N THR A 40 -8.55 39.20 2.79
CA THR A 40 -9.27 38.95 1.53
C THR A 40 -10.49 38.04 1.70
N ASN A 41 -10.53 37.22 2.74
CA ASN A 41 -11.60 36.27 3.01
C ASN A 41 -12.39 36.65 4.27
N GLU A 42 -13.69 36.88 4.14
CA GLU A 42 -14.58 37.24 5.26
C GLU A 42 -15.13 36.03 6.02
N LEU A 43 -15.33 34.91 5.33
CA LEU A 43 -15.78 33.64 5.89
C LEU A 43 -14.71 32.57 5.66
N PHE A 44 -14.30 31.91 6.73
CA PHE A 44 -13.22 30.91 6.73
C PHE A 44 -13.34 30.00 7.94
N PHE A 45 -12.67 28.85 7.89
CA PHE A 45 -12.55 27.93 9.03
C PHE A 45 -11.27 28.22 9.82
N ASP A 46 -10.12 27.82 9.30
CA ASP A 46 -8.81 27.89 9.95
C ASP A 46 -7.77 28.72 9.18
N THR A 47 -8.09 29.09 7.94
CA THR A 47 -7.15 29.68 6.99
C THR A 47 -7.54 31.10 6.63
N ILE A 48 -6.60 32.04 6.80
CA ILE A 48 -6.76 33.44 6.41
C ILE A 48 -5.75 33.83 5.33
N ARG A 49 -6.13 34.78 4.48
CA ARG A 49 -5.25 35.36 3.47
C ARG A 49 -5.14 36.87 3.68
N VAL A 50 -3.92 37.28 4.02
CA VAL A 50 -3.55 38.62 4.47
C VAL A 50 -2.77 39.33 3.37
N GLU A 51 -3.21 40.52 2.99
CA GLU A 51 -2.37 41.52 2.32
C GLU A 51 -1.71 42.35 3.44
N PRO A 52 -0.43 42.09 3.78
CA PRO A 52 0.21 42.72 4.92
C PRO A 52 0.41 44.22 4.67
N LYS A 53 0.27 45.03 5.73
CA LYS A 53 0.59 46.46 5.66
C LYS A 53 2.10 46.75 5.64
N ASP A 54 2.87 45.82 6.18
CA ASP A 54 4.34 45.86 6.25
C ASP A 54 4.96 45.12 5.06
N ASP A 55 6.22 45.40 4.76
CA ASP A 55 6.96 44.74 3.69
C ASP A 55 7.15 43.24 3.98
N LEU A 56 6.99 42.41 2.95
CA LEU A 56 7.19 40.96 3.03
C LEU A 56 8.58 40.56 3.53
N ILE A 57 9.61 41.39 3.31
CA ILE A 57 10.95 41.16 3.85
C ILE A 57 10.91 41.12 5.38
N HIS A 58 10.22 42.08 6.01
CA HIS A 58 10.09 42.12 7.47
C HIS A 58 9.21 41.00 8.01
N ILE A 59 8.11 40.68 7.31
CA ILE A 59 7.25 39.53 7.65
C ILE A 59 8.08 38.25 7.65
N ARG A 60 8.86 38.00 6.60
CA ARG A 60 9.72 36.82 6.47
C ARG A 60 10.77 36.77 7.57
N GLN A 61 11.45 37.89 7.83
CA GLN A 61 12.47 37.96 8.87
C GLN A 61 11.89 37.58 10.24
N ARG A 62 10.77 38.20 10.66
CA ARG A 62 10.14 37.89 11.95
C ARG A 62 9.56 36.47 11.99
N ALA A 63 9.06 35.95 10.87
CA ALA A 63 8.61 34.56 10.77
C ALA A 63 9.77 33.57 10.96
N THR A 64 10.94 33.86 10.36
CA THR A 64 12.17 33.09 10.57
C THR A 64 12.66 33.17 12.02
N GLU A 65 12.60 34.34 12.66
CA GLU A 65 12.95 34.50 14.09
C GLU A 65 12.08 33.63 15.01
N LYS A 66 10.84 33.32 14.60
CA LYS A 66 9.89 32.47 15.32
C LYS A 66 9.84 31.04 14.81
N GLU A 67 10.65 30.68 13.82
CA GLU A 67 10.64 29.36 13.18
C GLU A 67 9.25 28.96 12.61
N ILE A 68 8.48 29.95 12.13
CA ILE A 68 7.14 29.75 11.56
C ILE A 68 7.18 29.84 10.04
N ASN A 69 6.61 28.84 9.36
CA ASN A 69 6.41 28.88 7.92
C ASN A 69 5.02 29.41 7.56
N LEU A 70 4.96 30.32 6.59
CA LEU A 70 3.73 30.87 6.04
C LEU A 70 3.66 30.59 4.54
N ARG A 71 2.45 30.62 3.96
CA ARG A 71 2.27 30.49 2.51
C ARG A 71 2.40 31.85 1.83
N TYR A 72 3.47 32.09 1.11
CA TYR A 72 3.64 33.32 0.32
C TYR A 72 3.05 33.14 -1.09
N TYR A 73 2.24 34.10 -1.53
CA TYR A 73 1.65 34.12 -2.87
C TYR A 73 2.39 35.10 -3.78
N GLU A 74 2.29 34.90 -5.10
CA GLU A 74 2.93 35.75 -6.11
C GLU A 74 2.40 37.20 -6.12
N ASP A 75 1.15 37.41 -5.71
CA ASP A 75 0.53 38.73 -5.59
C ASP A 75 0.96 39.49 -4.32
N GLY A 76 1.89 38.93 -3.54
CA GLY A 76 2.42 39.51 -2.32
C GLY A 76 1.53 39.32 -1.08
N SER A 77 0.40 38.62 -1.20
CA SER A 77 -0.37 38.20 -0.02
C SER A 77 0.25 37.00 0.68
N VAL A 78 -0.13 36.78 1.94
CA VAL A 78 0.36 35.73 2.83
C VAL A 78 -0.81 34.91 3.35
N GLY A 79 -0.74 33.60 3.22
CA GLY A 79 -1.69 32.63 3.77
C GLY A 79 -1.20 32.09 5.10
N VAL A 80 -2.11 32.07 6.08
CA VAL A 80 -1.89 31.47 7.41
C VAL A 80 -2.99 30.45 7.63
N ALA A 81 -2.62 29.18 7.78
CA ALA A 81 -3.55 28.10 8.12
C ALA A 81 -3.21 27.63 9.54
N LEU A 82 -4.17 27.73 10.45
CA LEU A 82 -4.02 27.24 11.81
C LEU A 82 -4.46 25.78 11.91
N ASP A 83 -4.02 25.09 12.96
CA ASP A 83 -4.38 23.70 13.19
C ASP A 83 -4.55 23.43 14.70
N GLU A 84 -4.79 22.16 15.04
CA GLU A 84 -5.02 21.73 16.42
C GLU A 84 -3.85 22.03 17.37
N THR A 85 -2.62 22.13 16.88
CA THR A 85 -1.44 22.33 17.73
C THR A 85 -1.32 23.76 18.26
N VAL A 86 -1.97 24.72 17.60
CA VAL A 86 -1.85 26.16 17.88
C VAL A 86 -2.31 26.50 19.31
N THR A 87 -1.46 27.25 20.00
CA THR A 87 -1.64 27.81 21.34
C THR A 87 -1.85 29.32 21.30
N ALA A 88 -2.19 29.94 22.45
CA ALA A 88 -2.29 31.39 22.54
C ALA A 88 -0.97 32.09 22.22
N GLN A 89 0.16 31.47 22.60
CA GLN A 89 1.50 32.01 22.32
C GLN A 89 1.78 32.03 20.82
N ASP A 90 1.37 31.01 20.08
CA ASP A 90 1.56 30.98 18.61
C ASP A 90 0.78 32.09 17.91
N ILE A 91 -0.40 32.45 18.43
CA ILE A 91 -1.16 33.62 17.94
C ILE A 91 -0.42 34.92 18.24
N ASN A 92 0.16 35.06 19.44
CA ASN A 92 1.00 36.22 19.80
C ASN A 92 2.26 36.31 18.94
N ASP A 93 2.86 35.17 18.58
CA ASP A 93 4.01 35.13 17.68
C ASP A 93 3.60 35.50 16.24
N LEU A 94 2.43 35.06 15.76
CA LEU A 94 1.87 35.52 14.49
C LEU A 94 1.59 37.04 14.52
N PHE A 95 1.05 37.57 15.61
CA PHE A 95 0.88 39.01 15.79
C PHE A 95 2.21 39.77 15.71
N TYR A 96 3.25 39.29 16.39
CA TYR A 96 4.60 39.81 16.25
C TYR A 96 5.09 39.76 14.79
N ILE A 97 4.89 38.64 14.09
CA ILE A 97 5.28 38.46 12.68
C ILE A 97 4.65 39.52 11.78
N PHE A 98 3.37 39.84 11.98
CA PHE A 98 2.68 40.87 11.23
C PHE A 98 2.85 42.30 11.79
N GLY A 99 3.68 42.48 12.82
CA GLY A 99 4.00 43.78 13.40
C GLY A 99 2.81 44.46 14.10
N THR A 100 1.85 43.67 14.59
CA THR A 100 0.69 44.19 15.31
C THR A 100 0.94 44.25 16.82
N PRO A 101 0.49 45.30 17.51
CA PRO A 101 0.62 45.41 18.97
C PRO A 101 -0.43 44.60 19.74
N ASN A 102 -1.38 43.98 19.03
CA ASN A 102 -2.44 43.19 19.65
C ASN A 102 -1.88 41.91 20.30
N THR A 103 -2.56 41.45 21.34
CA THR A 103 -2.31 40.13 21.94
C THR A 103 -3.57 39.26 21.89
N PHE A 104 -3.37 37.95 22.01
CA PHE A 104 -4.44 36.98 22.15
C PHE A 104 -5.30 37.30 23.37
N GLU A 105 -4.66 37.62 24.49
CA GLU A 105 -5.32 37.94 25.76
C GLU A 105 -6.27 39.13 25.62
N ASP A 106 -5.84 40.19 24.92
CA ASP A 106 -6.66 41.39 24.67
C ASP A 106 -7.91 41.10 23.85
N LEU A 107 -7.84 40.13 22.93
CA LEU A 107 -8.86 39.90 21.90
C LEU A 107 -9.75 38.66 22.16
N SER A 108 -9.30 37.75 23.02
CA SER A 108 -9.95 36.46 23.28
C SER A 108 -11.39 36.56 23.79
N HIS A 109 -11.76 37.71 24.37
CA HIS A 109 -13.08 37.98 24.95
C HIS A 109 -13.87 39.07 24.21
N THR A 110 -13.39 39.51 23.05
CA THR A 110 -14.02 40.58 22.27
C THR A 110 -15.31 40.10 21.61
N ALA A 111 -16.42 40.84 21.79
CA ALA A 111 -17.73 40.46 21.28
C ALA A 111 -17.77 40.43 19.74
N GLU A 112 -17.04 41.34 19.10
CA GLU A 112 -16.89 41.44 17.65
C GLU A 112 -16.27 40.17 17.07
N VAL A 113 -15.24 39.62 17.71
CA VAL A 113 -14.60 38.35 17.31
C VAL A 113 -15.62 37.20 17.36
N LEU A 114 -16.38 37.11 18.46
CA LEU A 114 -17.40 36.06 18.62
C LEU A 114 -18.53 36.17 17.60
N ASN A 115 -18.87 37.40 17.16
CA ASN A 115 -19.90 37.65 16.15
C ASN A 115 -19.52 37.14 14.75
N MET A 116 -18.22 36.99 14.46
CA MET A 116 -17.72 36.51 13.17
C MET A 116 -17.75 34.98 13.01
N SER A 117 -18.06 34.24 14.08
CA SER A 117 -17.99 32.78 14.06
C SER A 117 -18.93 32.15 13.04
N ILE A 118 -18.47 31.08 12.37
CA ILE A 118 -19.31 30.22 11.50
C ILE A 118 -20.58 29.77 12.24
N ASN A 119 -20.50 29.57 13.56
CA ASN A 119 -21.64 29.20 14.42
C ASN A 119 -22.76 30.26 14.47
N ARG A 120 -22.50 31.48 14.02
CA ARG A 120 -23.47 32.58 13.90
C ARG A 120 -23.78 32.94 12.45
N SER A 121 -23.21 32.22 11.49
CA SER A 121 -23.48 32.39 10.06
C SER A 121 -24.54 31.40 9.55
N SER A 122 -24.99 31.61 8.32
CA SER A 122 -25.86 30.67 7.60
C SER A 122 -25.19 29.32 7.29
N PHE A 123 -23.87 29.19 7.47
CA PHE A 123 -23.10 27.97 7.20
C PHE A 123 -22.94 27.06 8.43
N LYS A 124 -23.49 27.44 9.58
CA LYS A 124 -23.48 26.61 10.78
C LYS A 124 -24.05 25.22 10.47
N ARG A 125 -23.25 24.17 10.70
CA ARG A 125 -23.75 22.79 10.63
C ARG A 125 -24.83 22.57 11.69
N THR A 126 -26.00 22.10 11.25
CA THR A 126 -27.15 21.76 12.13
C THR A 126 -27.42 20.26 12.21
N SER A 127 -26.87 19.47 11.26
CA SER A 127 -27.05 18.02 11.23
C SER A 127 -26.14 17.31 12.26
N PRO A 128 -26.66 16.28 12.96
CA PRO A 128 -25.82 15.43 13.82
C PRO A 128 -24.86 14.58 12.98
N TYR A 129 -23.84 14.03 13.64
CA TYR A 129 -22.86 13.10 13.07
C TYR A 129 -22.31 12.18 14.14
N LEU A 130 -21.74 11.04 13.73
CA LEU A 130 -21.13 10.05 14.63
C LEU A 130 -22.07 9.62 15.76
N THR A 131 -23.36 9.45 15.45
CA THR A 131 -24.40 9.07 16.41
C THR A 131 -24.38 7.59 16.78
N HIS A 132 -23.68 6.76 16.00
CA HIS A 132 -23.54 5.34 16.28
C HIS A 132 -22.79 5.11 17.60
N PRO A 133 -23.17 4.14 18.45
CA PRO A 133 -22.55 3.94 19.77
C PRO A 133 -21.03 3.77 19.75
N VAL A 134 -20.45 3.21 18.67
CA VAL A 134 -18.99 3.07 18.52
C VAL A 134 -18.23 4.39 18.73
N PHE A 135 -18.81 5.53 18.33
CA PHE A 135 -18.20 6.85 18.50
C PHE A 135 -18.54 7.53 19.82
N ASN A 136 -19.20 6.82 20.74
CA ASN A 136 -19.77 7.38 21.97
C ASN A 136 -19.43 6.58 23.25
N ILE A 137 -18.72 5.44 23.15
CA ILE A 137 -18.48 4.52 24.28
C ILE A 137 -17.00 4.18 24.56
N HIS A 138 -16.06 4.77 23.80
CA HIS A 138 -14.62 4.47 23.86
C HIS A 138 -13.73 5.69 24.16
N HIS A 139 -14.24 6.66 24.93
CA HIS A 139 -13.54 7.95 25.15
C HIS A 139 -12.43 7.94 26.21
N SER A 140 -12.42 6.97 27.13
CA SER A 140 -11.30 6.86 28.07
C SER A 140 -10.14 6.10 27.42
N GLU A 141 -8.91 6.45 27.78
CA GLU A 141 -7.71 5.80 27.25
C GLU A 141 -7.74 4.27 27.47
N THR A 142 -8.18 3.82 28.64
CA THR A 142 -8.37 2.39 28.90
C THR A 142 -9.40 1.75 27.97
N ARG A 143 -10.50 2.44 27.63
CA ARG A 143 -11.54 1.88 26.76
C ARG A 143 -11.10 1.82 25.30
N ILE A 144 -10.40 2.84 24.80
CA ILE A 144 -9.88 2.82 23.42
C ILE A 144 -8.78 1.77 23.26
N VAL A 145 -7.88 1.62 24.24
CA VAL A 145 -6.84 0.58 24.22
C VAL A 145 -7.48 -0.81 24.19
N ARG A 146 -8.49 -1.07 25.04
CA ARG A 146 -9.24 -2.32 25.01
C ARG A 146 -9.92 -2.54 23.66
N TYR A 147 -10.56 -1.52 23.10
CA TYR A 147 -11.23 -1.63 21.80
C TYR A 147 -10.24 -1.96 20.67
N MET A 148 -9.12 -1.25 20.58
CA MET A 148 -8.06 -1.54 19.61
C MET A 148 -7.55 -2.96 19.77
N LYS A 149 -7.25 -3.40 21.00
CA LYS A 149 -6.76 -4.77 21.26
C LYS A 149 -7.80 -5.85 20.94
N THR A 150 -9.08 -5.58 21.18
CA THR A 150 -10.18 -6.49 20.80
C THR A 150 -10.27 -6.66 19.29
N LEU A 151 -10.04 -5.62 18.49
CA LEU A 151 -10.00 -5.73 17.03
C LEU A 151 -8.72 -6.43 16.57
N GLU A 152 -7.56 -6.02 17.09
CA GLU A 152 -6.26 -6.63 16.78
C GLU A 152 -6.26 -8.15 16.98
N ASN A 153 -6.84 -8.63 18.09
CA ASN A 153 -6.90 -10.07 18.39
C ASN A 153 -7.83 -10.89 17.47
N LYS A 154 -8.63 -10.25 16.61
CA LYS A 154 -9.46 -10.94 15.60
C LYS A 154 -8.71 -11.17 14.29
N ASP A 155 -7.62 -10.44 14.07
CA ASP A 155 -6.92 -10.39 12.81
C ASP A 155 -5.62 -11.19 12.92
N ILE A 156 -5.52 -12.26 12.12
CA ILE A 156 -4.25 -12.96 11.95
C ILE A 156 -3.25 -12.03 11.26
N SER A 157 -2.00 -12.07 11.73
CA SER A 157 -0.92 -11.21 11.26
C SER A 157 0.43 -11.91 11.48
N LEU A 158 1.52 -11.30 11.02
CA LEU A 158 2.87 -11.87 11.12
C LEU A 158 3.38 -12.08 12.56
N VAL A 159 2.69 -11.58 13.58
CA VAL A 159 3.01 -11.91 14.99
C VAL A 159 2.57 -13.32 15.37
N HIS A 160 1.78 -13.98 14.53
CA HIS A 160 1.18 -15.28 14.82
C HIS A 160 1.82 -16.43 14.02
N SER A 161 1.85 -16.30 12.70
CA SER A 161 2.33 -17.31 11.75
C SER A 161 2.62 -16.69 10.39
N MET A 162 3.29 -17.45 9.53
CA MET A 162 3.53 -17.11 8.12
C MET A 162 2.21 -16.83 7.41
N ILE A 163 2.22 -15.77 6.59
CA ILE A 163 1.13 -15.41 5.67
C ILE A 163 1.69 -15.56 4.24
N PRO A 164 1.61 -16.74 3.62
CA PRO A 164 2.35 -17.04 2.39
C PRO A 164 1.61 -16.56 1.12
N LEU A 165 1.18 -15.30 1.12
CA LEU A 165 0.48 -14.69 -0.01
C LEU A 165 1.43 -14.49 -1.19
N GLY A 166 1.26 -15.29 -2.24
CA GLY A 166 1.92 -15.09 -3.52
C GLY A 166 1.71 -13.69 -4.08
N SER A 167 2.77 -13.11 -4.63
CA SER A 167 2.86 -11.72 -5.07
C SER A 167 2.52 -10.69 -3.99
N CYS A 168 2.80 -10.98 -2.73
CA CYS A 168 2.69 -10.01 -1.62
C CYS A 168 3.99 -9.83 -0.84
N THR A 169 4.90 -10.81 -0.87
CA THR A 169 6.18 -10.77 -0.14
C THR A 169 5.99 -10.37 1.32
N MET A 170 5.26 -11.19 2.08
CA MET A 170 4.96 -10.98 3.50
C MET A 170 6.19 -11.23 4.40
N LYS A 171 7.27 -10.48 4.15
CA LYS A 171 8.54 -10.58 4.89
C LYS A 171 8.51 -9.81 6.20
N LEU A 172 9.57 -9.94 6.98
CA LEU A 172 9.76 -9.17 8.21
C LEU A 172 9.68 -7.66 7.97
N ASN A 173 8.87 -6.97 8.79
CA ASN A 173 8.93 -5.53 8.98
C ASN A 173 9.68 -5.27 10.29
N SER A 174 11.00 -5.04 10.25
CA SER A 174 11.79 -5.10 11.48
C SER A 174 11.52 -3.91 12.39
N THR A 175 11.59 -4.13 13.71
CA THR A 175 11.38 -3.03 14.69
C THR A 175 12.33 -1.87 14.42
N THR A 176 13.60 -2.15 14.11
CA THR A 176 14.61 -1.12 13.80
C THR A 176 14.24 -0.31 12.56
N GLU A 177 13.73 -0.97 11.51
CA GLU A 177 13.25 -0.30 10.30
C GLU A 177 12.02 0.58 10.56
N MET A 178 11.16 0.19 11.50
CA MET A 178 9.93 0.89 11.83
C MET A 178 10.10 2.09 12.77
N MET A 179 11.18 2.13 13.57
CA MET A 179 11.46 3.22 14.53
C MET A 179 11.38 4.64 13.94
N PRO A 180 11.90 4.92 12.72
CA PRO A 180 11.83 6.25 12.11
C PRO A 180 10.41 6.80 11.95
N CYS A 181 9.39 5.93 11.83
CA CYS A 181 7.98 6.32 11.72
C CYS A 181 7.42 6.95 13.00
N SER A 182 8.19 6.99 14.09
CA SER A 182 7.84 7.64 15.36
C SER A 182 8.78 8.81 15.70
N LEU A 183 9.67 9.21 14.79
CA LEU A 183 10.60 10.31 15.02
C LEU A 183 10.03 11.60 14.40
N LYS A 184 9.83 12.63 15.22
CA LYS A 184 9.32 13.95 14.80
C LYS A 184 10.05 14.57 13.60
N HIS A 185 11.35 14.31 13.46
CA HIS A 185 12.15 14.82 12.35
C HIS A 185 11.76 14.22 10.98
N PHE A 186 10.97 13.13 10.96
CA PHE A 186 10.33 12.60 9.77
C PHE A 186 8.82 12.86 9.79
N THR A 187 8.14 12.67 10.92
CA THR A 187 6.67 12.71 10.94
C THR A 187 6.06 14.11 10.95
N ASP A 188 6.79 15.12 11.43
CA ASP A 188 6.24 16.44 11.75
C ASP A 188 6.75 17.53 10.79
N ILE A 189 7.16 17.15 9.58
CA ILE A 189 7.61 18.07 8.52
C ILE A 189 6.50 18.25 7.49
N HIS A 190 6.06 19.50 7.30
CA HIS A 190 5.10 19.83 6.24
C HIS A 190 5.71 19.56 4.85
N PRO A 191 4.99 18.90 3.90
CA PRO A 191 5.56 18.47 2.62
C PRO A 191 6.03 19.60 1.69
N PHE A 192 5.63 20.84 1.99
CA PHE A 192 6.02 22.05 1.25
C PHE A 192 6.91 22.99 2.09
N ALA A 193 7.51 22.49 3.16
CA ALA A 193 8.50 23.25 3.91
C ALA A 193 9.67 23.68 2.98
N PRO A 194 10.30 24.83 3.23
CA PRO A 194 11.54 25.23 2.56
C PRO A 194 12.61 24.12 2.56
N LEU A 195 13.41 24.09 1.49
CA LEU A 195 14.40 23.03 1.26
C LEU A 195 15.44 22.92 2.38
N ASP A 196 15.87 24.05 2.92
CA ASP A 196 16.84 24.15 4.02
C ASP A 196 16.34 23.52 5.33
N GLN A 197 15.02 23.39 5.51
CA GLN A 197 14.40 22.73 6.66
C GLN A 197 14.21 21.21 6.47
N SER A 198 14.47 20.70 5.26
CA SER A 198 14.25 19.30 4.89
C SER A 198 15.51 18.63 4.34
N LEU A 199 16.70 19.18 4.60
CA LEU A 199 17.98 18.64 4.10
C LEU A 199 18.21 17.16 4.47
N GLY A 200 17.78 16.74 5.67
CA GLY A 200 17.85 15.33 6.08
C GLY A 200 17.02 14.40 5.19
N TYR A 201 15.83 14.85 4.77
CA TYR A 201 15.02 14.14 3.78
C TYR A 201 15.70 14.08 2.41
N HIS A 202 16.30 15.17 1.96
CA HIS A 202 17.00 15.19 0.68
C HIS A 202 18.25 14.30 0.65
N GLN A 203 18.96 14.20 1.77
CA GLN A 203 20.02 13.20 1.93
C GLN A 203 19.46 11.77 1.87
N LEU A 204 18.38 11.48 2.61
CA LEU A 204 17.70 10.19 2.58
C LEU A 204 17.28 9.82 1.15
N PHE A 205 16.67 10.74 0.41
CA PHE A 205 16.24 10.51 -0.97
C PHE A 205 17.42 10.22 -1.89
N ALA A 206 18.51 10.99 -1.78
CA ALA A 206 19.70 10.80 -2.61
C ALA A 206 20.39 9.45 -2.33
N GLU A 207 20.49 9.06 -1.05
CA GLU A 207 21.06 7.77 -0.68
C GLU A 207 20.20 6.59 -1.13
N LEU A 208 18.88 6.67 -0.89
CA LEU A 208 17.95 5.62 -1.30
C LEU A 208 17.84 5.53 -2.82
N GLU A 209 17.83 6.66 -3.53
CA GLU A 209 17.86 6.69 -5.00
C GLU A 209 19.10 5.97 -5.52
N LYS A 210 20.28 6.30 -4.99
CA LYS A 210 21.53 5.67 -5.39
C LYS A 210 21.50 4.15 -5.18
N ASP A 211 21.05 3.70 -4.03
CA ASP A 211 20.99 2.28 -3.72
C ASP A 211 19.97 1.55 -4.62
N LEU A 212 18.80 2.14 -4.85
CA LEU A 212 17.77 1.56 -5.73
C LEU A 212 18.21 1.54 -7.19
N CYS A 213 18.90 2.59 -7.68
CA CYS A 213 19.52 2.57 -9.01
C CYS A 213 20.51 1.41 -9.15
N GLU A 214 21.38 1.20 -8.16
CA GLU A 214 22.34 0.10 -8.18
C GLU A 214 21.66 -1.28 -8.17
N ILE A 215 20.62 -1.45 -7.35
CA ILE A 215 19.84 -2.69 -7.26
C ILE A 215 19.12 -3.01 -8.57
N THR A 216 18.68 -2.00 -9.30
CA THR A 216 17.81 -2.16 -10.48
C THR A 216 18.52 -1.99 -11.82
N GLY A 217 19.72 -1.41 -11.85
CA GLY A 217 20.43 -1.04 -13.06
C GLY A 217 19.82 0.16 -13.79
N TYR A 218 19.01 0.99 -13.10
CA TYR A 218 18.46 2.23 -13.64
C TYR A 218 19.34 3.45 -13.32
N ASP A 219 19.05 4.57 -13.98
CA ASP A 219 19.87 5.78 -13.91
C ASP A 219 19.27 6.87 -13.00
N LYS A 220 17.94 6.85 -12.78
CA LYS A 220 17.23 7.82 -11.96
C LYS A 220 16.02 7.20 -11.27
N ILE A 221 15.70 7.64 -10.05
CA ILE A 221 14.50 7.23 -9.30
C ILE A 221 13.56 8.42 -9.08
N SER A 222 12.26 8.20 -9.25
CA SER A 222 11.22 9.10 -8.74
C SER A 222 10.47 8.44 -7.59
N PHE A 223 10.48 9.09 -6.42
CA PHE A 223 9.72 8.67 -5.24
C PHE A 223 8.29 9.22 -5.20
N GLN A 224 7.86 9.98 -6.20
CA GLN A 224 6.53 10.59 -6.18
C GLN A 224 5.38 9.57 -6.12
N PRO A 225 5.39 8.44 -6.87
CA PRO A 225 4.27 7.50 -6.85
C PRO A 225 4.16 6.75 -5.51
N ASN A 226 2.98 6.82 -4.89
CA ASN A 226 2.71 6.32 -3.53
C ASN A 226 2.06 4.92 -3.48
N SER A 227 2.09 4.17 -4.59
CA SER A 227 1.70 2.75 -4.65
C SER A 227 2.28 2.11 -5.92
N GLY A 228 2.32 0.77 -5.99
CA GLY A 228 2.81 0.07 -7.18
C GLY A 228 2.03 0.44 -8.46
N ALA A 229 0.70 0.44 -8.38
CA ALA A 229 -0.17 0.89 -9.47
C ALA A 229 0.07 2.36 -9.89
N GLN A 230 0.35 3.25 -8.93
CA GLN A 230 0.74 4.63 -9.26
C GLN A 230 2.12 4.68 -9.93
N GLY A 231 3.03 3.78 -9.59
CA GLY A 231 4.31 3.61 -10.28
C GLY A 231 4.15 3.09 -11.71
N GLU A 232 3.23 2.16 -11.95
CA GLU A 232 2.82 1.76 -13.31
C GLU A 232 2.32 2.94 -14.10
N TYR A 233 1.30 3.64 -13.60
CA TYR A 233 0.76 4.82 -14.25
C TYR A 233 1.85 5.87 -14.55
N ALA A 234 2.70 6.20 -13.56
CA ALA A 234 3.78 7.16 -13.72
C ALA A 234 4.81 6.74 -14.78
N GLY A 235 5.22 5.47 -14.80
CA GLY A 235 6.16 4.95 -15.80
C GLY A 235 5.58 4.96 -17.22
N LEU A 236 4.31 4.56 -17.36
CA LEU A 236 3.60 4.60 -18.65
C LEU A 236 3.40 6.04 -19.15
N ARG A 237 3.12 7.00 -18.26
CA ARG A 237 3.07 8.42 -18.60
C ARG A 237 4.44 8.97 -19.01
N ALA A 238 5.53 8.55 -18.35
CA ALA A 238 6.88 8.92 -18.75
C ALA A 238 7.22 8.39 -20.16
N ILE A 239 6.84 7.15 -20.48
CA ILE A 239 6.97 6.56 -21.82
C ILE A 239 6.18 7.38 -22.86
N GLN A 240 4.92 7.75 -22.59
CA GLN A 240 4.13 8.56 -23.52
C GLN A 240 4.73 9.94 -23.75
N CYS A 241 5.17 10.63 -22.68
CA CYS A 241 5.82 11.93 -22.82
C CYS A 241 7.12 11.83 -23.62
N TYR A 242 7.87 10.73 -23.47
CA TYR A 242 9.04 10.44 -24.30
C TYR A 242 8.68 10.24 -25.78
N HIS A 243 7.62 9.49 -26.09
CA HIS A 243 7.12 9.36 -27.48
C HIS A 243 6.68 10.71 -28.06
N GLU A 244 5.91 11.49 -27.31
CA GLU A 244 5.45 12.83 -27.71
C GLU A 244 6.60 13.77 -28.01
N ALA A 245 7.64 13.79 -27.16
CA ALA A 245 8.82 14.64 -27.34
C ALA A 245 9.63 14.29 -28.59
N ARG A 246 9.51 13.07 -29.11
CA ARG A 246 10.13 12.62 -30.37
C ARG A 246 9.22 12.78 -31.59
N GLY A 247 8.01 13.34 -31.42
CA GLY A 247 7.02 13.48 -32.48
C GLY A 247 6.14 12.24 -32.72
N ASP A 248 6.31 11.20 -31.90
CA ASP A 248 5.66 9.89 -32.03
C ASP A 248 4.40 9.74 -31.17
N LYS A 249 3.65 10.82 -30.95
CA LYS A 249 2.43 10.84 -30.09
C LYS A 249 1.33 9.82 -30.45
N HIS A 250 1.41 9.21 -31.63
CA HIS A 250 0.48 8.21 -32.12
C HIS A 250 0.81 6.79 -31.63
N ARG A 251 1.94 6.61 -30.93
CA ARG A 251 2.31 5.37 -30.26
C ARG A 251 1.55 5.23 -28.95
N ASP A 252 0.47 4.45 -28.98
CA ASP A 252 -0.45 4.27 -27.87
C ASP A 252 -0.79 2.80 -27.57
N VAL A 253 -0.25 1.83 -28.32
CA VAL A 253 -0.49 0.41 -28.09
C VAL A 253 0.43 -0.11 -26.98
N CYS A 254 -0.18 -0.67 -25.93
CA CYS A 254 0.49 -1.35 -24.83
C CYS A 254 0.23 -2.85 -24.90
N LEU A 255 1.28 -3.63 -25.12
CA LEU A 255 1.20 -5.10 -25.09
C LEU A 255 1.26 -5.57 -23.63
N ILE A 256 0.34 -6.46 -23.23
CA ILE A 256 0.27 -6.95 -21.84
C ILE A 256 -0.04 -8.46 -21.83
N PRO A 257 0.84 -9.33 -21.31
CA PRO A 257 0.55 -10.76 -21.11
C PRO A 257 -0.71 -10.97 -20.27
N VAL A 258 -1.54 -11.96 -20.64
CA VAL A 258 -2.76 -12.28 -19.88
C VAL A 258 -2.49 -12.78 -18.45
N SER A 259 -1.25 -13.14 -18.13
CA SER A 259 -0.80 -13.50 -16.78
C SER A 259 -0.46 -12.28 -15.91
N ALA A 260 -0.33 -11.07 -16.49
CA ALA A 260 0.05 -9.88 -15.74
C ALA A 260 -0.93 -9.56 -14.61
N HIS A 261 -0.46 -8.82 -13.61
CA HIS A 261 -1.33 -8.35 -12.52
C HIS A 261 -2.43 -7.43 -13.07
N GLY A 262 -3.59 -7.43 -12.41
CA GLY A 262 -4.77 -6.68 -12.88
C GLY A 262 -4.58 -5.16 -12.89
N THR A 263 -3.58 -4.65 -12.15
CA THR A 263 -3.19 -3.25 -12.19
C THR A 263 -2.60 -2.86 -13.55
N ASN A 264 -1.82 -3.73 -14.20
CA ASN A 264 -1.13 -3.42 -15.45
C ASN A 264 -2.10 -2.92 -16.55
N PRO A 265 -3.17 -3.65 -16.94
CA PRO A 265 -4.13 -3.16 -17.92
C PRO A 265 -4.93 -1.94 -17.42
N ALA A 266 -5.23 -1.86 -16.13
CA ALA A 266 -5.93 -0.71 -15.56
C ALA A 266 -5.10 0.58 -15.63
N SER A 267 -3.81 0.50 -15.28
CA SER A 267 -2.83 1.59 -15.34
C SER A 267 -2.59 2.03 -16.79
N ALA A 268 -2.48 1.08 -17.73
CA ALA A 268 -2.36 1.39 -19.15
C ALA A 268 -3.60 2.12 -19.70
N GLN A 269 -4.80 1.66 -19.34
CA GLN A 269 -6.04 2.34 -19.72
C GLN A 269 -6.12 3.75 -19.09
N MET A 270 -5.73 3.90 -17.82
CA MET A 270 -5.68 5.19 -17.13
C MET A 270 -4.68 6.16 -17.79
N ALA A 271 -3.55 5.65 -18.28
CA ALA A 271 -2.59 6.42 -19.07
C ALA A 271 -3.10 6.76 -20.49
N GLY A 272 -4.28 6.29 -20.89
CA GLY A 272 -4.84 6.52 -22.22
C GLY A 272 -4.23 5.64 -23.31
N MET A 273 -3.61 4.52 -22.94
CA MET A 273 -3.09 3.53 -23.89
C MET A 273 -4.19 2.55 -24.33
N ARG A 274 -4.03 2.01 -25.53
CA ARG A 274 -4.80 0.88 -26.03
C ARG A 274 -4.13 -0.43 -25.60
N VAL A 275 -4.78 -1.17 -24.71
CA VAL A 275 -4.31 -2.48 -24.25
C VAL A 275 -4.54 -3.54 -25.33
N GLU A 276 -3.48 -4.26 -25.69
CA GLU A 276 -3.53 -5.43 -26.57
C GLU A 276 -2.99 -6.64 -25.79
N PRO A 277 -3.84 -7.62 -25.45
CA PRO A 277 -3.44 -8.75 -24.62
C PRO A 277 -2.45 -9.64 -25.39
N VAL A 278 -1.45 -10.19 -24.71
CA VAL A 278 -0.48 -11.16 -25.23
C VAL A 278 -0.77 -12.53 -24.64
N LYS A 279 -0.71 -13.57 -25.47
CA LYS A 279 -0.98 -14.95 -25.06
C LYS A 279 0.12 -15.48 -24.12
N VAL A 280 -0.27 -16.47 -23.34
CA VAL A 280 0.62 -17.27 -22.48
C VAL A 280 0.45 -18.72 -22.90
N LYS A 281 1.55 -19.46 -23.00
CA LYS A 281 1.58 -20.88 -23.37
C LYS A 281 1.03 -21.75 -22.24
N GLN A 282 0.78 -23.03 -22.53
CA GLN A 282 0.25 -23.98 -21.55
C GLN A 282 1.21 -24.23 -20.38
N ASP A 283 2.52 -24.07 -20.60
CA ASP A 283 3.56 -24.16 -19.56
C ASP A 283 3.70 -22.87 -18.73
N GLY A 284 2.83 -21.89 -18.95
CA GLY A 284 2.80 -20.62 -18.22
C GLY A 284 3.79 -19.58 -18.72
N SER A 285 4.60 -19.89 -19.73
CA SER A 285 5.54 -18.93 -20.33
C SER A 285 4.85 -17.97 -21.30
N ILE A 286 5.41 -16.77 -21.45
CA ILE A 286 4.88 -15.78 -22.41
C ILE A 286 5.02 -16.31 -23.85
N ASP A 287 3.99 -16.11 -24.67
CA ASP A 287 4.02 -16.48 -26.09
C ASP A 287 4.80 -15.45 -26.93
N ILE A 288 6.11 -15.70 -27.10
CA ILE A 288 7.02 -14.82 -27.86
C ILE A 288 6.59 -14.65 -29.32
N ASP A 289 6.03 -15.69 -29.95
CA ASP A 289 5.58 -15.61 -31.34
C ASP A 289 4.39 -14.65 -31.46
N ASP A 290 3.47 -14.67 -30.49
CA ASP A 290 2.36 -13.72 -30.39
C ASP A 290 2.86 -12.29 -30.08
N ILE A 291 3.90 -12.12 -29.25
CA ILE A 291 4.57 -10.81 -29.06
C ILE A 291 5.12 -10.32 -30.40
N LYS A 292 5.85 -11.17 -31.12
CA LYS A 292 6.49 -10.81 -32.38
C LYS A 292 5.46 -10.39 -33.42
N GLU A 293 4.41 -11.19 -33.61
CA GLU A 293 3.30 -10.87 -34.52
C GLU A 293 2.68 -9.51 -34.16
N LYS A 294 2.39 -9.26 -32.87
CA LYS A 294 1.76 -8.01 -32.41
C LYS A 294 2.70 -6.82 -32.48
N ALA A 295 3.97 -6.98 -32.12
CA ALA A 295 4.97 -5.92 -32.21
C ALA A 295 5.18 -5.48 -33.67
N GLU A 296 5.19 -6.42 -34.62
CA GLU A 296 5.27 -6.12 -36.05
C GLU A 296 3.96 -5.49 -36.57
N LYS A 297 2.80 -6.07 -36.21
CA LYS A 297 1.46 -5.56 -36.58
C LYS A 297 1.25 -4.11 -36.11
N PHE A 298 1.67 -3.80 -34.89
CA PHE A 298 1.50 -2.48 -34.28
C PHE A 298 2.76 -1.62 -34.37
N LYS A 299 3.78 -1.96 -35.17
CA LYS A 299 5.08 -1.28 -35.18
C LYS A 299 5.03 0.25 -35.23
N SER A 300 4.10 0.85 -35.98
CA SER A 300 3.93 2.30 -36.03
C SER A 300 3.22 2.89 -34.81
N ARG A 301 2.45 2.10 -34.06
CA ARG A 301 1.70 2.52 -32.86
C ARG A 301 2.19 1.90 -31.55
N LEU A 302 3.19 1.04 -31.59
CA LEU A 302 3.71 0.34 -30.42
C LEU A 302 4.33 1.36 -29.46
N SER A 303 3.68 1.53 -28.31
CA SER A 303 4.17 2.38 -27.22
C SER A 303 5.09 1.59 -26.32
N CYS A 304 4.60 0.47 -25.79
CA CYS A 304 5.36 -0.34 -24.85
C CYS A 304 4.84 -1.78 -24.70
N LEU A 305 5.65 -2.61 -24.04
CA LEU A 305 5.28 -3.89 -23.47
C LEU A 305 5.35 -3.76 -21.94
N MET A 306 4.32 -4.23 -21.23
CA MET A 306 4.39 -4.46 -19.79
C MET A 306 4.66 -5.93 -19.51
N ILE A 307 5.71 -6.22 -18.75
CA ILE A 307 6.10 -7.58 -18.33
C ILE A 307 6.36 -7.62 -16.83
N THR A 308 6.22 -8.79 -16.22
CA THR A 308 6.62 -9.04 -14.82
C THR A 308 7.74 -10.06 -14.84
N TYR A 309 8.83 -9.82 -14.11
CA TYR A 309 9.96 -10.76 -14.05
C TYR A 309 10.44 -10.98 -12.59
N PRO A 310 10.62 -12.24 -12.14
CA PRO A 310 10.02 -13.43 -12.72
C PRO A 310 8.49 -13.25 -12.89
N SER A 311 7.90 -14.05 -13.78
CA SER A 311 6.47 -13.94 -14.10
C SER A 311 5.60 -14.10 -12.85
N THR A 312 4.34 -13.68 -12.94
CA THR A 312 3.32 -13.90 -11.91
C THR A 312 3.01 -15.38 -11.66
N ASN A 313 3.53 -16.28 -12.50
CA ASN A 313 3.47 -17.72 -12.31
C ASN A 313 4.62 -18.25 -11.43
N GLY A 314 5.53 -17.38 -10.97
CA GLY A 314 6.67 -17.77 -10.14
C GLY A 314 7.80 -18.45 -10.91
N VAL A 315 7.97 -18.14 -12.20
CA VAL A 315 8.99 -18.76 -13.07
C VAL A 315 9.83 -17.69 -13.77
N PHE A 316 11.15 -17.91 -13.84
CA PHE A 316 12.07 -17.11 -14.65
C PHE A 316 11.93 -17.48 -16.12
N GLU A 317 11.67 -16.48 -16.96
CA GLU A 317 11.62 -16.62 -18.42
C GLU A 317 13.04 -16.61 -19.00
N GLU A 318 13.40 -17.65 -19.76
CA GLU A 318 14.74 -17.79 -20.35
C GLU A 318 15.05 -16.76 -21.46
N THR A 319 14.02 -16.10 -22.00
CA THR A 319 14.08 -15.29 -23.22
C THR A 319 13.81 -13.80 -22.97
N ILE A 320 13.87 -13.35 -21.71
CA ILE A 320 13.43 -12.00 -21.35
C ILE A 320 14.23 -10.90 -22.07
N GLY A 321 15.53 -11.10 -22.30
CA GLY A 321 16.36 -10.18 -23.07
C GLY A 321 15.94 -10.09 -24.54
N ASP A 322 15.66 -11.23 -25.18
CA ASP A 322 15.19 -11.29 -26.57
C ASP A 322 13.85 -10.57 -26.75
N VAL A 323 12.97 -10.69 -25.74
CA VAL A 323 11.68 -9.99 -25.71
C VAL A 323 11.88 -8.47 -25.62
N CYS A 324 12.79 -7.99 -24.76
CA CYS A 324 13.12 -6.57 -24.69
C CYS A 324 13.66 -6.05 -26.03
N ASP A 325 14.63 -6.74 -26.63
CA ASP A 325 15.24 -6.38 -27.91
C ASP A 325 14.20 -6.33 -29.04
N LEU A 326 13.26 -7.26 -29.07
CA LEU A 326 12.16 -7.31 -30.03
C LEU A 326 11.26 -6.08 -29.94
N ILE A 327 10.91 -5.64 -28.72
CA ILE A 327 10.08 -4.45 -28.50
C ILE A 327 10.84 -3.18 -28.90
N HIS A 328 12.11 -3.07 -28.51
CA HIS A 328 12.96 -1.94 -28.88
C HIS A 328 13.15 -1.84 -30.40
N LYS A 329 13.37 -2.96 -31.09
CA LYS A 329 13.49 -3.01 -32.56
C LYS A 329 12.22 -2.53 -33.30
N ASN A 330 11.06 -2.61 -32.63
CA ASN A 330 9.79 -2.11 -33.15
C ASN A 330 9.41 -0.72 -32.62
N GLY A 331 10.34 -0.03 -31.95
CA GLY A 331 10.19 1.35 -31.49
C GLY A 331 9.40 1.53 -30.19
N GLY A 332 9.04 0.42 -29.52
CA GLY A 332 8.40 0.44 -28.22
C GLY A 332 9.40 0.64 -27.08
N GLN A 333 8.87 0.81 -25.87
CA GLN A 333 9.61 0.79 -24.59
C GLN A 333 9.21 -0.45 -23.78
N VAL A 334 10.03 -0.83 -22.81
CA VAL A 334 9.79 -1.97 -21.92
C VAL A 334 9.52 -1.44 -20.52
N TYR A 335 8.29 -1.65 -20.06
CA TYR A 335 7.90 -1.48 -18.68
C TYR A 335 7.99 -2.84 -17.98
N LEU A 336 8.83 -2.93 -16.95
CA LEU A 336 8.92 -4.13 -16.11
C LEU A 336 8.30 -3.87 -14.74
N ASP A 337 7.23 -4.59 -14.45
CA ASP A 337 6.62 -4.65 -13.13
C ASP A 337 7.58 -5.30 -12.14
N GLY A 338 8.09 -4.48 -11.21
CA GLY A 338 9.08 -4.88 -10.20
C GLY A 338 8.47 -5.41 -8.92
N ALA A 339 7.17 -5.76 -8.89
CA ALA A 339 6.54 -6.36 -7.71
C ALA A 339 7.18 -7.69 -7.28
N ASN A 340 7.89 -8.37 -8.19
CA ASN A 340 8.59 -9.63 -7.96
C ASN A 340 10.11 -9.48 -7.79
N MET A 341 10.60 -8.26 -7.48
CA MET A 341 12.03 -8.01 -7.29
C MET A 341 12.66 -8.79 -6.13
N ASN A 342 11.89 -9.38 -5.21
CA ASN A 342 12.42 -10.24 -4.15
C ASN A 342 13.13 -11.51 -4.67
N ALA A 343 12.93 -11.86 -5.94
CA ALA A 343 13.66 -12.92 -6.63
C ALA A 343 14.89 -12.42 -7.42
N GLN A 344 15.11 -11.10 -7.48
CA GLN A 344 16.14 -10.50 -8.34
C GLN A 344 17.27 -9.82 -7.56
N VAL A 345 16.97 -9.15 -6.45
CA VAL A 345 17.91 -8.26 -5.75
C VAL A 345 19.25 -8.97 -5.47
N GLY A 346 20.35 -8.46 -6.04
CA GLY A 346 21.70 -9.02 -5.88
C GLY A 346 22.02 -10.25 -6.76
N LEU A 347 21.10 -10.68 -7.62
CA LEU A 347 21.26 -11.77 -8.59
C LEU A 347 21.19 -11.27 -10.04
N CYS A 348 20.21 -10.44 -10.37
CA CYS A 348 20.03 -9.82 -11.68
C CYS A 348 19.35 -8.44 -11.53
N ARG A 349 19.39 -7.63 -12.59
CA ARG A 349 18.91 -6.25 -12.56
C ARG A 349 18.08 -5.92 -13.81
N PRO A 350 16.83 -5.42 -13.69
CA PRO A 350 15.98 -5.03 -14.83
C PRO A 350 16.66 -4.22 -15.91
N GLY A 351 17.44 -3.21 -15.52
CA GLY A 351 18.12 -2.33 -16.45
C GLY A 351 19.26 -3.01 -17.23
N ASP A 352 19.76 -4.17 -16.80
CA ASP A 352 20.86 -4.88 -17.50
C ASP A 352 20.34 -5.77 -18.63
N TYR A 353 19.08 -6.22 -18.56
CA TYR A 353 18.48 -7.11 -19.56
C TYR A 353 17.39 -6.44 -20.42
N GLY A 354 17.40 -5.11 -20.49
CA GLY A 354 16.65 -4.34 -21.49
C GLY A 354 15.37 -3.66 -21.01
N SER A 355 15.07 -3.65 -19.70
CA SER A 355 13.96 -2.84 -19.19
C SER A 355 14.30 -1.34 -19.19
N ASP A 356 13.34 -0.50 -19.60
CA ASP A 356 13.50 0.96 -19.63
C ASP A 356 13.01 1.63 -18.34
N VAL A 357 11.97 1.06 -17.72
CA VAL A 357 11.35 1.57 -16.50
C VAL A 357 10.72 0.45 -15.67
N SER A 358 10.86 0.52 -14.36
CA SER A 358 10.11 -0.31 -13.42
C SER A 358 9.60 0.49 -12.25
N HIS A 359 8.42 0.15 -11.74
CA HIS A 359 8.10 0.46 -10.35
C HIS A 359 8.69 -0.60 -9.42
N LEU A 360 8.90 -0.24 -8.15
CA LEU A 360 9.23 -1.16 -7.08
C LEU A 360 8.15 -1.09 -6.00
N ASN A 361 7.69 -2.22 -5.48
CA ASN A 361 6.84 -2.20 -4.28
C ASN A 361 7.73 -2.21 -3.03
N LEU A 362 7.99 -1.03 -2.46
CA LEU A 362 8.75 -0.94 -1.21
C LEU A 362 8.06 -1.66 -0.04
N HIS A 363 6.74 -1.79 -0.11
CA HIS A 363 5.87 -2.50 0.83
C HIS A 363 5.77 -4.02 0.58
N LYS A 364 6.57 -4.52 -0.38
CA LYS A 364 6.78 -5.95 -0.60
C LYS A 364 8.26 -6.26 -0.38
N THR A 365 9.10 -5.90 -1.35
CA THR A 365 10.51 -6.29 -1.39
C THR A 365 11.36 -5.58 -0.33
N PHE A 366 10.98 -4.37 0.09
CA PHE A 366 11.81 -3.49 0.93
C PHE A 366 11.15 -3.09 2.26
N CYS A 367 10.39 -4.03 2.84
CA CYS A 367 9.96 -4.07 4.24
C CYS A 367 8.99 -3.00 4.74
N ILE A 368 8.48 -2.07 3.91
CA ILE A 368 7.36 -1.21 4.35
C ILE A 368 6.19 -2.15 4.75
N PRO A 369 5.55 -1.96 5.92
CA PRO A 369 4.52 -2.88 6.39
C PRO A 369 3.27 -2.82 5.52
N HIS A 370 2.67 -3.98 5.29
CA HIS A 370 1.43 -4.09 4.50
C HIS A 370 0.24 -3.39 5.15
N GLY A 371 0.25 -3.20 6.47
CA GLY A 371 -0.70 -2.36 7.21
C GLY A 371 -2.19 -2.72 7.09
N GLY A 372 -2.50 -3.97 6.67
CA GLY A 372 -3.88 -4.39 6.39
C GLY A 372 -4.44 -3.89 5.06
N GLY A 373 -3.58 -3.46 4.12
CA GLY A 373 -3.97 -2.94 2.80
C GLY A 373 -3.37 -1.59 2.43
N GLY A 374 -2.31 -1.17 3.10
CA GLY A 374 -1.62 0.11 2.93
C GLY A 374 -1.06 0.61 4.25
N PRO A 375 -0.05 1.51 4.24
CA PRO A 375 0.41 2.29 3.10
C PRO A 375 1.40 1.53 2.19
N GLY A 376 1.61 2.07 0.99
CA GLY A 376 2.66 1.63 0.08
C GLY A 376 3.50 2.80 -0.42
N MET A 377 4.60 2.47 -1.09
CA MET A 377 5.37 3.36 -1.97
C MET A 377 5.74 2.57 -3.22
N GLY A 378 5.62 3.23 -4.38
CA GLY A 378 5.86 2.65 -5.70
C GLY A 378 6.86 3.46 -6.53
N PRO A 379 8.08 3.74 -6.02
CA PRO A 379 9.03 4.53 -6.78
C PRO A 379 9.34 3.89 -8.12
N ILE A 380 9.55 4.72 -9.13
CA ILE A 380 9.94 4.27 -10.47
C ILE A 380 11.42 4.51 -10.70
N GLY A 381 12.13 3.46 -11.11
CA GLY A 381 13.46 3.55 -11.68
C GLY A 381 13.37 3.61 -13.19
N VAL A 382 14.12 4.52 -13.81
CA VAL A 382 14.11 4.73 -15.26
C VAL A 382 15.53 4.79 -15.83
N LYS A 383 15.68 4.37 -17.08
CA LYS A 383 16.86 4.67 -17.89
C LYS A 383 16.94 6.16 -18.21
N SER A 384 18.16 6.62 -18.46
CA SER A 384 18.51 8.03 -18.64
C SER A 384 17.68 8.77 -19.68
N HIS A 385 17.24 8.11 -20.76
CA HIS A 385 16.39 8.73 -21.78
C HIS A 385 14.97 9.03 -21.31
N LEU A 386 14.48 8.36 -20.27
CA LEU A 386 13.16 8.62 -19.65
C LEU A 386 13.24 9.58 -18.47
N ALA A 387 14.43 9.82 -17.88
CA ALA A 387 14.60 10.69 -16.72
C ALA A 387 14.04 12.13 -16.89
N PRO A 388 14.16 12.80 -18.06
CA PRO A 388 13.56 14.12 -18.28
C PRO A 388 12.04 14.15 -18.26
N PHE A 389 11.38 12.99 -18.30
CA PHE A 389 9.92 12.83 -18.38
C PHE A 389 9.30 12.30 -17.09
N LEU A 390 10.10 12.19 -16.02
CA LEU A 390 9.60 11.84 -14.70
C LEU A 390 8.58 12.87 -14.19
N PRO A 391 7.70 12.49 -13.24
CA PRO A 391 6.74 13.42 -12.65
C PRO A 391 7.43 14.60 -11.93
N GLY A 392 6.96 15.81 -12.18
CA GLY A 392 7.35 17.02 -11.43
C GLY A 392 6.31 17.36 -10.36
N HIS A 393 6.40 18.54 -9.76
CA HIS A 393 5.37 19.02 -8.82
C HIS A 393 5.36 20.57 -8.78
N PRO A 394 4.19 21.23 -8.73
CA PRO A 394 4.06 22.67 -8.91
C PRO A 394 4.57 23.50 -7.73
N VAL A 395 4.60 22.94 -6.52
CA VAL A 395 5.09 23.64 -5.31
C VAL A 395 6.59 23.41 -5.11
N VAL A 396 7.02 22.15 -4.97
CA VAL A 396 8.43 21.75 -4.86
C VAL A 396 8.74 20.77 -5.97
N ASN A 397 9.46 21.18 -7.02
CA ASN A 397 9.74 20.30 -8.15
C ASN A 397 10.90 19.31 -7.84
N PRO A 398 10.66 17.98 -7.77
CA PRO A 398 11.70 16.98 -7.49
C PRO A 398 12.83 16.95 -8.53
N LEU A 399 12.55 17.41 -9.75
CA LEU A 399 13.51 17.46 -10.85
C LEU A 399 14.37 18.73 -10.84
N GLY A 400 14.15 19.65 -9.90
CA GLY A 400 14.77 20.96 -9.83
C GLY A 400 13.88 22.08 -10.40
N GLN A 401 14.07 23.31 -9.92
CA GLN A 401 13.17 24.44 -10.21
C GLN A 401 13.02 24.78 -11.70
N ASN A 402 14.08 24.61 -12.50
CA ASN A 402 14.09 24.94 -13.93
C ASN A 402 13.74 23.74 -14.84
N SER A 403 13.41 22.59 -14.25
CA SER A 403 13.11 21.37 -15.01
C SER A 403 11.67 21.39 -15.51
N LYS A 404 11.48 20.98 -16.78
CA LYS A 404 10.15 20.85 -17.38
C LYS A 404 9.40 19.72 -16.67
N SER A 405 8.24 20.04 -16.09
CA SER A 405 7.31 19.05 -15.56
C SER A 405 6.33 18.61 -16.65
N TYR A 406 6.11 17.30 -16.77
CA TYR A 406 5.13 16.71 -17.68
C TYR A 406 3.86 16.23 -16.97
N GLY A 407 3.74 16.51 -15.68
CA GLY A 407 2.59 16.12 -14.88
C GLY A 407 2.96 15.87 -13.43
N VAL A 408 1.92 15.59 -12.65
CA VAL A 408 1.99 15.27 -11.22
C VAL A 408 1.14 14.02 -11.01
N VAL A 409 1.68 13.03 -10.31
CA VAL A 409 0.96 11.77 -10.04
C VAL A 409 0.51 11.64 -8.59
N SER A 410 1.15 12.37 -7.67
CA SER A 410 0.80 12.37 -6.24
C SER A 410 0.73 13.80 -5.69
N ALA A 411 -0.08 14.00 -4.65
CA ALA A 411 -0.31 15.32 -4.04
C ALA A 411 0.93 15.92 -3.34
N ALA A 412 1.90 15.08 -2.96
CA ALA A 412 3.17 15.50 -2.39
C ALA A 412 4.34 15.15 -3.33
N PRO A 413 5.40 15.96 -3.40
CA PRO A 413 6.49 15.81 -4.37
C PRO A 413 7.23 14.48 -4.28
N PHE A 414 7.32 13.90 -3.08
CA PHE A 414 8.01 12.65 -2.78
C PHE A 414 7.08 11.61 -2.11
N GLY A 415 5.78 11.66 -2.46
CA GLY A 415 4.77 10.71 -1.96
C GLY A 415 4.70 10.66 -0.44
N SER A 416 4.62 9.46 0.12
CA SER A 416 4.58 9.21 1.57
C SER A 416 6.01 9.18 2.15
N SER A 417 6.66 10.34 2.25
CA SER A 417 8.10 10.40 2.56
C SER A 417 8.47 9.84 3.94
N ALA A 418 7.57 9.92 4.94
CA ALA A 418 7.80 9.43 6.30
C ALA A 418 8.02 7.92 6.43
N ILE A 419 7.65 7.12 5.42
CA ILE A 419 7.86 5.66 5.42
C ILE A 419 9.04 5.20 4.56
N LEU A 420 9.68 6.10 3.81
CA LEU A 420 10.92 5.77 3.06
C LEU A 420 12.11 5.36 3.94
N PRO A 421 12.29 5.87 5.17
CA PRO A 421 13.35 5.41 6.06
C PRO A 421 13.33 3.90 6.34
N ILE A 422 12.18 3.23 6.26
CA ILE A 422 12.04 1.78 6.44
C ILE A 422 12.91 1.04 5.41
N SER A 423 12.69 1.32 4.13
CA SER A 423 13.43 0.68 3.05
C SER A 423 14.90 1.09 3.03
N TRP A 424 15.20 2.35 3.36
CA TRP A 424 16.58 2.81 3.53
C TRP A 424 17.29 2.02 4.63
N ALA A 425 16.66 1.85 5.80
CA ALA A 425 17.25 1.12 6.92
C ALA A 425 17.49 -0.35 6.57
N TYR A 426 16.52 -1.02 5.93
CA TYR A 426 16.67 -2.39 5.44
C TYR A 426 17.89 -2.53 4.52
N ILE A 427 17.98 -1.67 3.50
CA ILE A 427 19.08 -1.71 2.52
C ILE A 427 20.43 -1.46 3.21
N LYS A 428 20.52 -0.44 4.08
CA LYS A 428 21.77 -0.09 4.77
C LYS A 428 22.22 -1.17 5.75
N MET A 429 21.30 -1.79 6.50
CA MET A 429 21.62 -2.84 7.47
C MET A 429 21.99 -4.16 6.79
N MET A 430 21.26 -4.54 5.73
CA MET A 430 21.53 -5.77 5.00
C MET A 430 22.84 -5.67 4.20
N GLY A 431 23.07 -4.52 3.58
CA GLY A 431 24.15 -4.33 2.62
C GLY A 431 24.06 -5.29 1.42
N PRO A 432 25.01 -5.25 0.48
CA PRO A 432 24.93 -6.05 -0.74
C PRO A 432 24.93 -7.56 -0.48
N ARG A 433 25.68 -8.03 0.53
CA ARG A 433 25.75 -9.46 0.89
C ARG A 433 24.44 -9.95 1.51
N GLY A 434 23.86 -9.18 2.43
CA GLY A 434 22.58 -9.53 3.06
C GLY A 434 21.44 -9.51 2.07
N LEU A 435 21.36 -8.47 1.22
CA LEU A 435 20.35 -8.36 0.17
C LEU A 435 20.39 -9.54 -0.81
N LYS A 436 21.58 -9.90 -1.30
CA LYS A 436 21.75 -11.09 -2.14
C LYS A 436 21.33 -12.37 -1.42
N LYS A 437 21.70 -12.52 -0.14
CA LYS A 437 21.36 -13.71 0.66
C LYS A 437 19.86 -13.82 0.90
N ALA A 438 19.17 -12.71 1.14
CA ALA A 438 17.71 -12.66 1.26
C ALA A 438 17.04 -13.26 0.03
N THR A 439 17.36 -12.75 -1.16
CA THR A 439 16.87 -13.28 -2.44
C THR A 439 17.13 -14.78 -2.61
N GLN A 440 18.34 -15.24 -2.28
CA GLN A 440 18.69 -16.66 -2.36
C GLN A 440 17.86 -17.54 -1.42
N VAL A 441 17.57 -17.05 -0.21
CA VAL A 441 16.76 -17.80 0.77
C VAL A 441 15.28 -17.77 0.40
N ALA A 442 14.76 -16.65 -0.14
CA ALA A 442 13.38 -16.61 -0.65
C ALA A 442 13.15 -17.66 -1.75
N ILE A 443 14.08 -17.77 -2.72
CA ILE A 443 14.03 -18.79 -3.76
C ILE A 443 14.20 -20.21 -3.17
N LEU A 444 15.12 -20.39 -2.22
CA LEU A 444 15.32 -21.67 -1.54
C LEU A 444 14.06 -22.14 -0.82
N ASN A 445 13.42 -21.27 -0.03
CA ASN A 445 12.23 -21.61 0.75
C ASN A 445 11.09 -22.02 -0.19
N ALA A 446 10.84 -21.28 -1.28
CA ALA A 446 9.81 -21.62 -2.26
C ALA A 446 10.07 -22.98 -2.93
N ASN A 447 11.31 -23.24 -3.37
CA ASN A 447 11.67 -24.52 -3.98
C ASN A 447 11.64 -25.69 -2.99
N TYR A 448 12.03 -25.45 -1.74
CA TYR A 448 11.92 -26.45 -0.67
C TYR A 448 10.46 -26.88 -0.46
N MET A 449 9.54 -25.91 -0.35
CA MET A 449 8.11 -26.18 -0.22
C MET A 449 7.54 -26.91 -1.44
N SER A 450 7.82 -26.41 -2.65
CA SER A 450 7.36 -27.05 -3.89
C SER A 450 7.83 -28.50 -3.96
N LYS A 451 9.09 -28.77 -3.57
CA LYS A 451 9.64 -30.13 -3.57
C LYS A 451 9.00 -31.04 -2.52
N LEU A 452 8.73 -30.52 -1.32
CA LEU A 452 8.11 -31.26 -0.23
C LEU A 452 6.64 -31.62 -0.55
N LEU A 453 5.93 -30.72 -1.24
CA LEU A 453 4.51 -30.88 -1.59
C LEU A 453 4.28 -31.66 -2.90
N ASP A 454 5.31 -31.88 -3.71
CA ASP A 454 5.27 -32.57 -5.03
C ASP A 454 4.49 -33.91 -5.02
N PRO A 455 4.56 -34.76 -3.97
CA PRO A 455 3.78 -36.00 -3.92
C PRO A 455 2.26 -35.81 -3.71
N TYR A 456 1.84 -34.61 -3.29
CA TYR A 456 0.49 -34.33 -2.81
C TYR A 456 -0.27 -33.35 -3.71
N TYR A 457 0.45 -32.38 -4.27
CA TYR A 457 -0.09 -31.31 -5.10
C TYR A 457 0.81 -31.10 -6.32
N ILE A 458 0.18 -30.91 -7.49
CA ILE A 458 0.91 -30.58 -8.71
C ILE A 458 1.36 -29.12 -8.61
N THR A 459 2.66 -28.86 -8.67
CA THR A 459 3.16 -27.50 -8.93
C THR A 459 2.91 -27.19 -10.40
N LEU A 460 2.05 -26.20 -10.68
CA LEU A 460 1.49 -25.97 -12.00
C LEU A 460 2.53 -25.53 -13.04
N PHE A 461 3.47 -24.68 -12.63
CA PHE A 461 4.52 -24.15 -13.50
C PHE A 461 5.90 -24.29 -12.85
N LYS A 462 6.86 -24.77 -13.64
CA LYS A 462 8.28 -24.93 -13.29
C LYS A 462 9.12 -24.61 -14.53
N SER A 463 10.34 -24.13 -14.35
CA SER A 463 11.28 -23.97 -15.47
C SER A 463 11.50 -25.33 -16.17
N PRO A 464 11.33 -25.42 -17.50
CA PRO A 464 11.57 -26.66 -18.24
C PRO A 464 13.02 -27.18 -18.13
N GLN A 465 13.98 -26.27 -17.93
CA GLN A 465 15.41 -26.56 -17.89
C GLN A 465 15.88 -26.98 -16.50
N SER A 466 15.50 -26.21 -15.47
CA SER A 466 15.97 -26.45 -14.10
C SER A 466 15.00 -27.27 -13.25
N THR A 467 13.73 -27.35 -13.66
CA THR A 467 12.60 -27.87 -12.86
C THR A 467 12.33 -27.10 -11.57
N LEU A 468 12.93 -25.91 -11.42
CA LEU A 468 12.79 -25.03 -10.27
C LEU A 468 11.75 -23.94 -10.50
N VAL A 469 11.32 -23.34 -9.40
CA VAL A 469 10.51 -22.13 -9.33
C VAL A 469 11.38 -20.95 -8.87
N ALA A 470 10.84 -19.73 -8.90
CA ALA A 470 11.49 -18.53 -8.39
C ALA A 470 11.26 -18.39 -6.87
N HIS A 471 10.74 -17.24 -6.41
CA HIS A 471 10.42 -16.95 -5.00
C HIS A 471 9.00 -17.38 -4.59
N GLU A 472 8.19 -17.83 -5.55
CA GLU A 472 6.80 -18.25 -5.35
C GLU A 472 6.45 -19.40 -6.30
N PHE A 473 5.38 -20.13 -6.02
CA PHE A 473 4.88 -21.21 -6.87
C PHE A 473 3.37 -21.41 -6.74
N ILE A 474 2.77 -22.04 -7.75
CA ILE A 474 1.33 -22.32 -7.79
C ILE A 474 1.09 -23.81 -7.61
N ILE A 475 0.24 -24.18 -6.65
CA ILE A 475 -0.31 -25.53 -6.55
C ILE A 475 -1.67 -25.61 -7.26
N ASP A 476 -1.82 -26.61 -8.12
CA ASP A 476 -3.07 -26.89 -8.81
C ASP A 476 -3.98 -27.74 -7.93
N VAL A 477 -5.14 -27.16 -7.58
CA VAL A 477 -6.15 -27.81 -6.74
C VAL A 477 -7.47 -28.01 -7.49
N ARG A 478 -7.49 -27.75 -8.82
CA ARG A 478 -8.72 -27.75 -9.63
C ARG A 478 -9.34 -29.14 -9.77
N GLU A 479 -8.53 -30.20 -9.84
CA GLU A 479 -9.04 -31.57 -9.98
C GLU A 479 -9.83 -32.02 -8.76
N PHE A 480 -9.58 -31.45 -7.57
CA PHE A 480 -10.36 -31.77 -6.37
C PHE A 480 -11.83 -31.34 -6.46
N LYS A 481 -12.16 -30.42 -7.38
CA LYS A 481 -13.56 -30.08 -7.69
C LYS A 481 -14.29 -31.27 -8.31
N LYS A 482 -13.61 -32.05 -9.16
CA LYS A 482 -14.19 -33.23 -9.81
C LYS A 482 -14.19 -34.44 -8.89
N SER A 483 -13.09 -34.68 -8.18
CA SER A 483 -12.92 -35.89 -7.37
C SER A 483 -13.62 -35.84 -6.02
N ALA A 484 -13.62 -34.68 -5.35
CA ALA A 484 -14.12 -34.51 -3.98
C ALA A 484 -15.12 -33.37 -3.81
N ASN A 485 -15.49 -32.67 -4.91
CA ASN A 485 -16.24 -31.41 -4.87
C ASN A 485 -15.60 -30.34 -3.96
N ILE A 486 -14.28 -30.32 -3.86
CA ILE A 486 -13.49 -29.35 -3.07
C ILE A 486 -12.97 -28.24 -3.97
N GLU A 487 -13.05 -27.00 -3.49
CA GLU A 487 -12.59 -25.79 -4.18
C GLU A 487 -11.40 -25.16 -3.45
N ALA A 488 -10.66 -24.29 -4.13
CA ALA A 488 -9.56 -23.53 -3.53
C ALA A 488 -10.01 -22.76 -2.27
N ALA A 489 -11.24 -22.25 -2.26
CA ALA A 489 -11.83 -21.57 -1.11
C ALA A 489 -12.00 -22.50 0.11
N ASP A 490 -12.32 -23.78 -0.08
CA ASP A 490 -12.44 -24.73 1.02
C ASP A 490 -11.08 -24.95 1.70
N ILE A 491 -10.02 -25.13 0.91
CA ILE A 491 -8.65 -25.27 1.40
C ILE A 491 -8.21 -23.99 2.11
N ALA A 492 -8.49 -22.82 1.51
CA ALA A 492 -8.16 -21.51 2.09
C ALA A 492 -8.83 -21.30 3.45
N LYS A 493 -10.12 -21.65 3.59
CA LYS A 493 -10.81 -21.55 4.89
C LYS A 493 -10.32 -22.62 5.87
N ARG A 494 -10.01 -23.82 5.39
CA ARG A 494 -9.52 -24.91 6.26
C ARG A 494 -8.15 -24.61 6.85
N LEU A 495 -7.26 -23.94 6.12
CA LEU A 495 -5.97 -23.47 6.64
C LEU A 495 -6.11 -22.58 7.89
N MET A 496 -7.22 -21.84 8.04
CA MET A 496 -7.47 -21.04 9.25
C MET A 496 -7.57 -21.92 10.50
N ASP A 497 -8.12 -23.13 10.38
CA ASP A 497 -8.20 -24.08 11.50
C ASP A 497 -6.83 -24.64 11.89
N TYR A 498 -5.87 -24.64 10.95
CA TYR A 498 -4.46 -24.96 11.17
C TYR A 498 -3.64 -23.77 11.67
N GLY A 499 -4.25 -22.59 11.84
CA GLY A 499 -3.57 -21.38 12.32
C GLY A 499 -2.84 -20.58 11.23
N PHE A 500 -3.23 -20.75 9.96
CA PHE A 500 -2.61 -20.04 8.84
C PHE A 500 -3.61 -19.15 8.09
N HIS A 501 -3.11 -17.99 7.64
CA HIS A 501 -3.77 -17.27 6.57
C HIS A 501 -3.57 -18.03 5.26
N ALA A 502 -4.57 -18.03 4.39
CA ALA A 502 -4.46 -18.69 3.09
C ALA A 502 -3.39 -18.02 2.20
N PRO A 503 -2.73 -18.78 1.31
CA PRO A 503 -1.95 -18.20 0.21
C PRO A 503 -2.87 -17.46 -0.77
N THR A 504 -2.27 -16.80 -1.76
CA THR A 504 -3.03 -16.05 -2.78
C THR A 504 -3.94 -17.00 -3.56
N MET A 505 -5.22 -16.65 -3.66
CA MET A 505 -6.26 -17.58 -4.12
C MET A 505 -6.78 -17.17 -5.49
N SER A 506 -6.90 -18.15 -6.39
CA SER A 506 -7.53 -18.02 -7.72
C SER A 506 -6.93 -16.95 -8.65
N TRP A 507 -5.69 -16.54 -8.39
CA TRP A 507 -4.90 -15.67 -9.26
C TRP A 507 -3.42 -16.10 -9.23
N PRO A 508 -2.69 -16.09 -10.36
CA PRO A 508 -3.13 -15.72 -11.72
C PRO A 508 -4.01 -16.76 -12.42
N VAL A 509 -4.11 -17.97 -11.88
CA VAL A 509 -4.95 -19.05 -12.43
C VAL A 509 -6.16 -19.28 -11.53
N ASN A 510 -7.36 -19.29 -12.12
CA ASN A 510 -8.60 -19.52 -11.37
C ASN A 510 -8.63 -20.93 -10.78
N GLY A 511 -9.01 -21.06 -9.51
CA GLY A 511 -9.12 -22.33 -8.80
C GLY A 511 -7.78 -22.93 -8.35
N THR A 512 -6.71 -22.13 -8.27
CA THR A 512 -5.39 -22.53 -7.74
C THR A 512 -5.01 -21.73 -6.49
N LEU A 513 -3.89 -22.10 -5.86
CA LEU A 513 -3.30 -21.37 -4.73
C LEU A 513 -1.84 -21.03 -5.05
N MET A 514 -1.44 -19.77 -4.86
CA MET A 514 -0.09 -19.27 -5.11
C MET A 514 0.62 -18.90 -3.81
N ILE A 515 1.75 -19.56 -3.55
CA ILE A 515 2.46 -19.61 -2.26
C ILE A 515 3.81 -18.88 -2.40
N GLU A 516 4.04 -17.90 -1.54
CA GLU A 516 5.32 -17.17 -1.42
C GLU A 516 5.74 -17.11 0.08
N PRO A 517 6.73 -17.91 0.52
CA PRO A 517 7.13 -17.96 1.93
C PRO A 517 8.05 -16.82 2.37
N THR A 518 8.72 -16.15 1.42
CA THR A 518 9.80 -15.19 1.67
C THR A 518 11.03 -15.79 2.37
N GLU A 519 12.06 -14.98 2.55
CA GLU A 519 13.29 -15.33 3.24
C GLU A 519 13.22 -15.21 4.77
N SER A 520 12.16 -14.60 5.30
CA SER A 520 12.06 -14.28 6.73
C SER A 520 11.56 -15.45 7.56
N GLU A 521 10.89 -16.40 6.91
CA GLU A 521 10.35 -17.58 7.57
C GLU A 521 11.40 -18.68 7.68
N ASP A 522 11.53 -19.23 8.87
CA ASP A 522 12.47 -20.31 9.13
C ASP A 522 11.94 -21.66 8.61
N LYS A 523 12.81 -22.66 8.61
CA LYS A 523 12.44 -24.00 8.13
C LYS A 523 11.28 -24.60 8.93
N GLN A 524 11.22 -24.36 10.25
CA GLN A 524 10.19 -24.94 11.10
C GLN A 524 8.82 -24.40 10.71
N GLU A 525 8.71 -23.11 10.43
CA GLU A 525 7.45 -22.51 10.00
C GLU A 525 7.02 -22.97 8.61
N VAL A 526 7.97 -23.01 7.69
CA VAL A 526 7.76 -23.54 6.35
C VAL A 526 7.30 -25.01 6.37
N ASP A 527 7.88 -25.84 7.25
CA ASP A 527 7.45 -27.22 7.49
C ASP A 527 6.03 -27.29 8.04
N ARG A 528 5.66 -26.48 9.05
CA ARG A 528 4.31 -26.46 9.62
C ARG A 528 3.24 -26.18 8.57
N PHE A 529 3.50 -25.23 7.67
CA PHE A 529 2.55 -24.93 6.59
C PHE A 529 2.45 -26.08 5.57
N CYS A 530 3.57 -26.70 5.21
CA CYS A 530 3.56 -27.86 4.31
C CYS A 530 2.82 -29.04 4.94
N GLU A 531 3.05 -29.32 6.23
CA GLU A 531 2.32 -30.33 6.99
C GLU A 531 0.81 -30.04 7.03
N ALA A 532 0.40 -28.79 7.25
CA ALA A 532 -1.01 -28.39 7.19
C ALA A 532 -1.64 -28.75 5.83
N LEU A 533 -0.96 -28.42 4.71
CA LEU A 533 -1.42 -28.79 3.37
C LEU A 533 -1.44 -30.31 3.17
N ILE A 534 -0.49 -31.06 3.71
CA ILE A 534 -0.47 -32.52 3.63
C ILE A 534 -1.66 -33.13 4.40
N TYR A 535 -1.94 -32.64 5.60
CA TYR A 535 -3.13 -33.07 6.35
C TYR A 535 -4.42 -32.72 5.60
N ILE A 536 -4.52 -31.53 5.01
CA ILE A 536 -5.66 -31.17 4.16
C ILE A 536 -5.78 -32.12 2.96
N ARG A 537 -4.67 -32.52 2.33
CA ARG A 537 -4.70 -33.50 1.22
C ARG A 537 -5.26 -34.84 1.69
N GLN A 538 -4.96 -35.27 2.92
CA GLN A 538 -5.51 -36.49 3.51
C GLN A 538 -7.01 -36.35 3.79
N GLU A 539 -7.49 -35.18 4.23
CA GLU A 539 -8.93 -34.90 4.37
C GLU A 539 -9.65 -34.97 3.02
N ILE A 540 -9.04 -34.42 1.96
CA ILE A 540 -9.54 -34.54 0.58
C ILE A 540 -9.60 -36.02 0.17
N GLN A 541 -8.52 -36.79 0.39
CA GLN A 541 -8.49 -38.22 0.06
C GLN A 541 -9.57 -39.00 0.82
N ALA A 542 -9.84 -38.66 2.08
CA ALA A 542 -10.90 -39.31 2.84
C ALA A 542 -12.30 -39.04 2.26
N ILE A 543 -12.52 -37.88 1.61
CA ILE A 543 -13.75 -37.62 0.86
C ILE A 543 -13.77 -38.44 -0.44
N GLU A 544 -12.66 -38.47 -1.19
CA GLU A 544 -12.52 -39.28 -2.42
C GLU A 544 -12.77 -40.78 -2.16
N ASP A 545 -12.30 -41.29 -1.03
CA ASP A 545 -12.47 -42.67 -0.57
C ASP A 545 -13.86 -42.96 0.03
N GLY A 546 -14.72 -41.95 0.20
CA GLY A 546 -16.03 -42.08 0.83
C GLY A 546 -16.01 -42.30 2.37
N LYS A 547 -14.89 -41.98 3.03
CA LYS A 547 -14.74 -42.05 4.50
C LYS A 547 -15.30 -40.82 5.22
N LEU A 548 -15.33 -39.67 4.54
CA LEU A 548 -15.97 -38.44 5.01
C LEU A 548 -17.14 -38.08 4.10
N ASP A 549 -18.21 -37.54 4.68
CA ASP A 549 -19.37 -37.05 3.92
C ASP A 549 -18.95 -35.90 3.00
N ILE A 550 -19.36 -35.92 1.72
CA ILE A 550 -18.95 -34.93 0.71
C ILE A 550 -19.48 -33.51 0.98
N ARG A 551 -20.55 -33.37 1.78
CA ARG A 551 -21.21 -32.10 2.11
C ARG A 551 -20.89 -31.62 3.52
N ILE A 552 -20.78 -32.54 4.48
CA ILE A 552 -20.58 -32.24 5.91
C ILE A 552 -19.24 -32.83 6.36
N ASN A 553 -18.17 -32.14 6.03
CA ASN A 553 -16.79 -32.48 6.39
C ASN A 553 -16.03 -31.23 6.85
N PRO A 554 -14.83 -31.38 7.45
CA PRO A 554 -14.08 -30.24 7.95
C PRO A 554 -13.78 -29.17 6.89
N LEU A 555 -13.48 -29.54 5.64
CA LEU A 555 -13.19 -28.60 4.55
C LEU A 555 -14.39 -27.74 4.17
N LYS A 556 -15.57 -28.34 4.00
CA LYS A 556 -16.82 -27.62 3.66
C LYS A 556 -17.34 -26.76 4.79
N MET A 557 -17.00 -27.13 6.01
CA MET A 557 -17.49 -26.48 7.22
C MET A 557 -16.52 -25.47 7.81
N ALA A 558 -15.29 -25.43 7.33
CA ALA A 558 -14.30 -24.45 7.73
C ALA A 558 -14.69 -23.03 7.31
N PRO A 559 -14.30 -22.00 8.09
CA PRO A 559 -13.53 -22.11 9.33
C PRO A 559 -14.41 -22.47 10.55
N HIS A 560 -13.81 -23.08 11.57
CA HIS A 560 -14.49 -23.46 12.81
C HIS A 560 -14.22 -22.42 13.91
N THR A 561 -15.28 -21.70 14.29
CA THR A 561 -15.21 -20.67 15.33
C THR A 561 -15.15 -21.26 16.74
N GLN A 562 -14.66 -20.47 17.70
CA GLN A 562 -14.65 -20.86 19.12
C GLN A 562 -16.06 -21.22 19.61
N GLU A 563 -17.05 -20.40 19.27
CA GLU A 563 -18.46 -20.58 19.64
C GLU A 563 -19.01 -21.93 19.15
N GLN A 564 -18.74 -22.29 17.90
CA GLN A 564 -19.17 -23.59 17.35
C GLN A 564 -18.55 -24.77 18.08
N VAL A 565 -17.27 -24.67 18.46
CA VAL A 565 -16.52 -25.77 19.09
C VAL A 565 -16.91 -25.97 20.56
N ILE A 566 -17.24 -24.91 21.28
CA ILE A 566 -17.66 -24.99 22.69
C ILE A 566 -19.16 -25.23 22.87
N SER A 567 -19.95 -25.13 21.81
CA SER A 567 -21.40 -25.41 21.81
C SER A 567 -21.72 -26.75 22.49
N SER A 568 -22.85 -26.84 23.20
CA SER A 568 -23.31 -28.11 23.78
C SER A 568 -23.76 -29.12 22.71
N SER A 569 -24.25 -28.65 21.55
CA SER A 569 -24.61 -29.51 20.42
C SER A 569 -23.46 -29.60 19.41
N TRP A 570 -23.22 -30.80 18.87
CA TRP A 570 -22.24 -31.06 17.83
C TRP A 570 -22.76 -32.13 16.86
N GLU A 571 -23.49 -31.70 15.84
CA GLU A 571 -24.12 -32.55 14.83
C GLU A 571 -23.26 -32.65 13.56
N ARG A 572 -22.01 -33.09 13.72
CA ARG A 572 -21.03 -33.22 12.64
C ARG A 572 -20.41 -34.63 12.69
N PRO A 573 -20.16 -35.29 11.53
CA PRO A 573 -19.62 -36.65 11.48
C PRO A 573 -18.09 -36.71 11.69
N TYR A 574 -17.53 -35.70 12.36
CA TYR A 574 -16.12 -35.57 12.71
C TYR A 574 -15.99 -34.89 14.07
N THR A 575 -14.86 -35.06 14.75
CA THR A 575 -14.72 -34.60 16.13
C THR A 575 -14.41 -33.11 16.23
N ARG A 576 -14.57 -32.54 17.43
CA ARG A 576 -14.18 -31.15 17.73
C ARG A 576 -12.67 -30.98 17.66
N GLU A 577 -11.92 -32.00 18.06
CA GLU A 577 -10.46 -32.05 17.94
C GLU A 577 -10.04 -31.99 16.48
N GLN A 578 -10.69 -32.78 15.60
CA GLN A 578 -10.45 -32.68 14.16
C GLN A 578 -10.83 -31.30 13.61
N ALA A 579 -11.87 -30.66 14.14
CA ALA A 579 -12.24 -29.31 13.73
C ALA A 579 -11.19 -28.25 14.11
N ALA A 580 -10.81 -28.19 15.39
CA ALA A 580 -10.08 -27.07 15.98
C ALA A 580 -8.59 -27.32 16.25
N PHE A 581 -8.17 -28.58 16.39
CA PHE A 581 -6.79 -28.98 16.68
C PHE A 581 -6.34 -30.07 15.70
N PRO A 582 -6.40 -29.80 14.37
CA PRO A 582 -6.26 -30.83 13.34
C PRO A 582 -4.82 -31.36 13.14
N ALA A 583 -3.82 -30.72 13.77
CA ALA A 583 -2.43 -31.15 13.71
C ALA A 583 -1.75 -30.99 15.09
N PRO A 584 -0.70 -31.78 15.39
CA PRO A 584 0.00 -31.71 16.68
C PRO A 584 0.60 -30.34 17.03
N PHE A 585 0.93 -29.52 16.01
CA PHE A 585 1.45 -28.17 16.20
C PHE A 585 0.35 -27.14 16.50
N VAL A 586 -0.93 -27.46 16.31
CA VAL A 586 -2.06 -26.60 16.67
C VAL A 586 -2.41 -26.88 18.12
N ARG A 587 -1.85 -26.07 19.03
CA ARG A 587 -1.97 -26.29 20.47
C ARG A 587 -2.88 -25.25 21.14
N PRO A 588 -3.52 -25.57 22.27
CA PRO A 588 -4.41 -24.62 22.98
C PRO A 588 -3.76 -23.28 23.36
N ASP A 589 -2.47 -23.27 23.70
CA ASP A 589 -1.70 -22.07 24.09
C ASP A 589 -1.42 -21.12 22.92
N THR A 590 -1.48 -21.62 21.69
CA THR A 590 -1.15 -20.88 20.45
C THR A 590 -2.32 -20.84 19.47
N LYS A 591 -3.49 -21.37 19.85
CA LYS A 591 -4.65 -21.47 18.96
C LYS A 591 -5.19 -20.08 18.62
N ILE A 592 -5.19 -19.80 17.33
CA ILE A 592 -5.85 -18.63 16.75
C ILE A 592 -7.27 -19.05 16.37
N TRP A 593 -8.26 -18.29 16.81
CA TRP A 593 -9.66 -18.59 16.56
C TRP A 593 -10.21 -17.71 15.42
N PRO A 594 -10.77 -18.31 14.37
CA PRO A 594 -11.64 -17.60 13.44
C PRO A 594 -12.78 -16.95 14.22
N SER A 595 -12.93 -15.63 14.07
CA SER A 595 -13.91 -14.85 14.83
C SER A 595 -15.34 -14.98 14.30
N VAL A 596 -15.49 -15.43 13.05
CA VAL A 596 -16.77 -15.69 12.38
C VAL A 596 -16.67 -16.95 11.53
N ALA A 597 -17.83 -17.56 11.23
CA ALA A 597 -17.92 -18.69 10.30
C ALA A 597 -17.66 -18.23 8.86
N ARG A 598 -17.80 -19.14 7.89
CA ARG A 598 -17.60 -18.83 6.47
C ARG A 598 -18.52 -17.68 6.04
N ILE A 599 -17.92 -16.68 5.42
CA ILE A 599 -18.61 -15.49 4.88
C ILE A 599 -19.50 -15.91 3.70
N ASP A 600 -20.68 -15.29 3.59
CA ASP A 600 -21.55 -15.36 2.41
C ASP A 600 -21.28 -14.14 1.52
N ASP A 601 -20.41 -14.34 0.53
CA ASP A 601 -19.98 -13.26 -0.38
C ASP A 601 -21.17 -12.70 -1.19
N ILE A 602 -22.08 -13.57 -1.65
CA ILE A 602 -23.20 -13.18 -2.51
C ILE A 602 -24.25 -12.39 -1.73
N TYR A 603 -24.50 -12.75 -0.47
CA TYR A 603 -25.48 -12.04 0.35
C TYR A 603 -25.11 -10.57 0.56
N GLY A 604 -23.83 -10.29 0.82
CA GLY A 604 -23.33 -8.93 1.04
C GLY A 604 -23.54 -8.02 -0.17
N ASP A 605 -23.21 -8.52 -1.38
CA ASP A 605 -23.40 -7.77 -2.63
C ASP A 605 -24.88 -7.49 -2.94
N LYS A 606 -25.78 -8.43 -2.58
CA LYS A 606 -27.22 -8.27 -2.77
C LYS A 606 -27.87 -7.36 -1.74
N HIS A 607 -27.27 -7.20 -0.56
CA HIS A 607 -27.79 -6.42 0.56
C HIS A 607 -26.73 -5.44 1.08
N LEU A 608 -26.31 -4.54 0.20
CA LEU A 608 -25.19 -3.65 0.45
C LEU A 608 -25.42 -2.73 1.66
N VAL A 609 -24.68 -2.98 2.75
CA VAL A 609 -24.65 -2.15 3.95
C VAL A 609 -23.21 -1.73 4.24
N CYS A 610 -22.85 -0.49 3.90
CA CYS A 610 -21.48 0.03 3.98
C CYS A 610 -21.25 0.99 5.16
N THR A 611 -22.15 1.01 6.14
CA THR A 611 -22.03 1.80 7.39
C THR A 611 -22.28 0.90 8.59
N CYS A 612 -21.82 1.31 9.78
CA CYS A 612 -22.10 0.55 11.01
C CYS A 612 -23.62 0.32 11.16
N PRO A 613 -24.10 -0.93 11.18
CA PRO A 613 -25.51 -1.23 11.37
C PRO A 613 -25.92 -0.88 12.81
N PRO A 614 -27.22 -0.68 13.10
CA PRO A 614 -27.69 -0.51 14.47
C PRO A 614 -27.21 -1.66 15.37
N ILE A 615 -26.66 -1.34 16.54
CA ILE A 615 -26.34 -2.37 17.55
C ILE A 615 -27.67 -2.87 18.13
N LEU A 616 -27.96 -4.16 17.95
CA LEU A 616 -29.16 -4.77 18.55
C LEU A 616 -29.01 -4.80 20.08
N PRO A 617 -30.10 -4.69 20.86
CA PRO A 617 -30.05 -4.63 22.33
C PRO A 617 -29.27 -5.78 22.98
N GLU A 618 -29.27 -6.95 22.36
CA GLU A 618 -28.56 -8.16 22.79
C GLU A 618 -27.03 -8.10 22.67
N TYR A 619 -26.48 -7.11 21.96
CA TYR A 619 -25.03 -6.89 21.81
C TYR A 619 -24.51 -5.64 22.55
N THR A 620 -25.38 -4.99 23.35
CA THR A 620 -24.98 -3.90 24.25
C THR A 620 -24.49 -4.48 25.58
N TYR A 621 -23.18 -4.52 25.78
CA TYR A 621 -22.53 -4.91 27.05
C TYR A 621 -22.06 -3.72 27.88
#